data_AF-A0A6J3BZH1-F1
#
_entry.id   AF-A0A6J3BZH1-F1
#
_cell.length_a   1.000
_cell.length_b   1.000
_cell.length_c   1.000
_cell.angle_alpha   90.00
_cell.angle_beta   90.00
_cell.angle_gamma   90.00
#
_symmetry.space_group_name_H-M   'P 1'
#
loop_
_entity.id
_entity.type
_entity.pdbx_description
1 polymer ?
#
loop_
_entity_poly.entity_id
_entity_poly.type
_entity_poly.pdbx_seq_one_letter_code
_entity_poly.pdbx_strand_id
1 'polypeptide(L)'
;MVFFPQALPFETIIVGGYNNTDSCNVLSVMGNKDSQISFPSTEVAELKPGLPSWSNYVKGTIANFPDPVKGFDAVIVSDVPVGAGLSSSAALEVAVFTFLEALTGYKIDPIQKAKLCQKAEHEFPGVPCGIMDQYIVAMGKKNHAFLIDCQSLQATQIPLDLGDHVILVTNSNVKHELTGSEYPQRRAQCQEAADKLGLPSLRGAKIEDLEALFKLST
;
A
#
# COMPACT_ATOMS: atom_id res chain seq x y z
N MET A 1 -8.98 -14.52 2.02
CA MET A 1 -8.08 -14.88 0.91
C MET A 1 -6.70 -15.09 1.50
N VAL A 2 -5.89 -15.98 0.92
CA VAL A 2 -4.50 -16.22 1.36
C VAL A 2 -3.56 -15.74 0.26
N PHE A 3 -2.48 -15.07 0.65
CA PHE A 3 -1.44 -14.58 -0.25
C PHE A 3 -0.06 -15.06 0.18
N PHE A 4 0.87 -15.09 -0.76
CA PHE A 4 2.26 -15.50 -0.54
C PHE A 4 3.28 -14.57 -1.22
N PRO A 5 3.29 -13.26 -0.91
CA PRO A 5 4.24 -12.31 -1.49
C PRO A 5 5.66 -12.43 -0.94
N GLN A 6 6.61 -11.84 -1.64
CA GLN A 6 7.99 -11.62 -1.18
C GLN A 6 8.38 -10.16 -1.46
N ALA A 7 9.07 -9.52 -0.52
CA ALA A 7 9.62 -8.19 -0.72
C ALA A 7 10.76 -8.23 -1.75
N LEU A 8 10.71 -7.33 -2.72
CA LEU A 8 11.72 -7.19 -3.77
C LEU A 8 12.87 -6.26 -3.30
N PRO A 9 14.04 -6.31 -3.95
CA PRO A 9 15.17 -5.44 -3.58
C PRO A 9 15.02 -3.98 -4.04
N PHE A 10 13.86 -3.60 -4.59
CA PHE A 10 13.52 -2.21 -4.90
C PHE A 10 13.00 -1.51 -3.65
N GLU A 11 13.36 -0.25 -3.48
CA GLU A 11 13.15 0.52 -2.26
C GLU A 11 12.62 1.93 -2.58
N THR A 12 11.84 2.47 -1.64
CA THR A 12 11.55 3.89 -1.54
C THR A 12 12.23 4.43 -0.29
N ILE A 13 13.14 5.38 -0.46
CA ILE A 13 13.96 5.96 0.59
C ILE A 13 13.48 7.39 0.84
N ILE A 14 13.38 7.76 2.11
CA ILE A 14 13.08 9.12 2.55
C ILE A 14 14.19 9.61 3.47
N VAL A 15 14.74 10.77 3.16
CA VAL A 15 15.75 11.46 3.98
C VAL A 15 15.20 12.83 4.35
N GLY A 16 15.27 13.20 5.62
CA GLY A 16 14.70 14.46 6.09
C GLY A 16 14.89 14.70 7.57
N GLY A 17 14.32 15.81 8.06
CA GLY A 17 14.43 16.24 9.45
C GLY A 17 13.43 17.35 9.77
N TYR A 18 13.25 17.63 11.06
CA TYR A 18 12.50 18.82 11.49
C TYR A 18 13.14 20.10 10.96
N ASN A 19 12.31 21.02 10.50
CA ASN A 19 12.78 22.30 9.94
C ASN A 19 12.50 23.50 10.86
N ASN A 20 11.91 23.26 12.04
CA ASN A 20 11.50 24.30 13.02
C ASN A 20 10.55 25.36 12.45
N THR A 21 9.76 24.98 11.44
CA THR A 21 8.67 25.79 10.89
C THR A 21 7.33 25.09 11.10
N ASP A 22 6.24 25.75 10.75
CA ASP A 22 4.90 25.14 10.71
C ASP A 22 4.57 24.58 9.32
N SER A 23 5.58 24.21 8.52
CA SER A 23 5.41 23.69 7.16
C SER A 23 6.12 22.36 6.96
N CYS A 24 5.42 21.43 6.32
CA CYS A 24 5.96 20.17 5.82
C CYS A 24 6.29 20.32 4.33
N ASN A 25 7.57 20.24 3.98
CA ASN A 25 8.05 20.34 2.61
C ASN A 25 8.55 18.97 2.13
N VAL A 26 8.04 18.51 1.00
CA VAL A 26 8.41 17.20 0.44
C VAL A 26 8.83 17.36 -1.01
N LEU A 27 10.07 16.96 -1.28
CA LEU A 27 10.65 16.89 -2.62
C LEU A 27 10.70 15.43 -3.08
N SER A 28 10.13 15.13 -4.23
CA SER A 28 10.27 13.84 -4.89
C SER A 28 11.27 13.97 -6.04
N VAL A 29 12.33 13.16 -6.00
CA VAL A 29 13.39 13.09 -7.02
C VAL A 29 13.24 11.78 -7.75
N MET A 30 12.46 11.79 -8.82
CA MET A 30 12.10 10.61 -9.61
C MET A 30 12.49 10.83 -11.09
N GLY A 31 13.58 10.21 -11.53
CA GLY A 31 14.09 10.37 -12.90
C GLY A 31 14.61 11.79 -13.17
N ASN A 32 14.16 12.41 -14.27
CA ASN A 32 14.64 13.73 -14.72
C ASN A 32 13.71 14.90 -14.33
N LYS A 33 12.70 14.67 -13.48
CA LYS A 33 11.75 15.72 -13.08
C LYS A 33 11.52 15.67 -11.58
N ASP A 34 12.01 16.70 -10.92
CA ASP A 34 11.71 16.94 -9.52
C ASP A 34 10.29 17.48 -9.36
N SER A 35 9.63 17.07 -8.28
CA SER A 35 8.30 17.54 -7.92
C SER A 35 8.26 17.84 -6.44
N GLN A 36 7.79 19.03 -6.08
CA GLN A 36 7.70 19.47 -4.69
C GLN A 36 6.25 19.74 -4.29
N ILE A 37 5.95 19.45 -3.02
CA ILE A 37 4.73 19.88 -2.34
C ILE A 37 5.10 20.51 -0.99
N SER A 38 4.25 21.44 -0.55
CA SER A 38 4.33 22.04 0.78
C SER A 38 2.91 22.17 1.34
N PHE A 39 2.75 21.90 2.64
CA PHE A 39 1.49 22.11 3.36
C PHE A 39 1.78 22.45 4.83
N PRO A 40 0.88 23.17 5.50
CA PRO A 40 1.07 23.53 6.90
C PRO A 40 0.92 22.31 7.82
N SER A 41 1.79 22.19 8.83
CA SER A 41 1.72 21.11 9.82
C SER A 41 0.52 21.25 10.78
N THR A 42 -0.04 22.45 10.89
CA THR A 42 -1.23 22.74 11.72
C THR A 42 -2.54 22.25 11.11
N GLU A 43 -2.57 21.96 9.81
CA GLU A 43 -3.79 21.58 9.08
C GLU A 43 -3.74 20.13 8.56
N VAL A 44 -2.93 19.27 9.20
CA VAL A 44 -2.78 17.86 8.81
C VAL A 44 -4.13 17.13 8.73
N ALA A 45 -5.04 17.42 9.66
CA ALA A 45 -6.38 16.84 9.68
C ALA A 45 -7.29 17.33 8.54
N GLU A 46 -6.94 18.44 7.88
CA GLU A 46 -7.71 19.06 6.79
C GLU A 46 -7.11 18.78 5.42
N LEU A 47 -6.03 17.99 5.33
CA LEU A 47 -5.40 17.61 4.07
C LEU A 47 -6.41 16.93 3.14
N LYS A 48 -6.43 17.40 1.88
CA LYS A 48 -7.32 16.87 0.83
C LYS A 48 -6.52 16.29 -0.33
N PRO A 49 -7.12 15.32 -1.06
CA PRO A 49 -6.56 14.85 -2.33
C PRO A 49 -6.42 16.00 -3.33
N GLY A 50 -5.39 15.95 -4.17
CA GLY A 50 -5.17 16.94 -5.20
C GLY A 50 -4.02 16.59 -6.13
N LEU A 51 -3.48 17.62 -6.79
CA LEU A 51 -2.29 17.52 -7.62
C LEU A 51 -1.04 17.97 -6.87
N PRO A 52 0.14 17.41 -7.19
CA PRO A 52 0.35 16.27 -8.08
C PRO A 52 -0.16 14.96 -7.46
N SER A 53 -0.57 13.98 -8.29
CA SER A 53 -1.26 12.76 -7.82
C SER A 53 -0.44 11.91 -6.83
N TRP A 54 0.88 11.85 -7.00
CA TRP A 54 1.77 11.14 -6.08
C TRP A 54 1.72 11.72 -4.65
N SER A 55 1.41 13.02 -4.51
CA SER A 55 1.34 13.67 -3.20
C SER A 55 0.19 13.13 -2.35
N ASN A 56 -0.82 12.51 -2.96
CA ASN A 56 -1.97 11.96 -2.25
C ASN A 56 -1.56 10.80 -1.34
N TYR A 57 -0.58 9.98 -1.74
CA TYR A 57 -0.02 8.93 -0.88
C TYR A 57 0.65 9.55 0.36
N VAL A 58 1.48 10.58 0.17
CA VAL A 58 2.18 11.27 1.27
C VAL A 58 1.20 11.96 2.21
N LYS A 59 0.28 12.77 1.67
CA LYS A 59 -0.74 13.49 2.45
C LYS A 59 -1.64 12.51 3.20
N GLY A 60 -2.05 11.43 2.55
CA GLY A 60 -2.91 10.43 3.16
C GLY A 60 -2.26 9.69 4.31
N THR A 61 -0.99 9.32 4.16
CA THR A 61 -0.23 8.69 5.24
C THR A 61 -0.06 9.65 6.42
N ILE A 62 0.24 10.93 6.17
CA ILE A 62 0.38 11.94 7.22
C ILE A 62 -0.95 12.20 7.93
N ALA A 63 -2.05 12.33 7.20
CA ALA A 63 -3.38 12.53 7.78
C ALA A 63 -3.87 11.33 8.61
N ASN A 64 -3.40 10.12 8.29
CA ASN A 64 -3.70 8.89 9.04
C ASN A 64 -2.61 8.52 10.06
N PHE A 65 -1.59 9.36 10.27
CA PHE A 65 -0.58 9.14 11.29
C PHE A 65 -1.14 9.49 12.68
N PRO A 66 -1.02 8.62 13.71
CA PRO A 66 -1.76 8.81 14.97
C PRO A 66 -1.20 9.87 15.92
N ASP A 67 0.01 10.36 15.68
CA ASP A 67 0.73 11.28 16.56
C ASP A 67 0.90 12.66 15.87
N PRO A 68 0.98 13.78 16.62
CA PRO A 68 1.10 15.10 16.02
C PRO A 68 2.34 15.24 15.13
N VAL A 69 2.13 15.70 13.90
CA VAL A 69 3.20 15.96 12.94
C VAL A 69 3.58 17.45 12.99
N LYS A 70 4.87 17.73 13.20
CA LYS A 70 5.45 19.09 13.14
C LYS A 70 6.08 19.33 11.76
N GLY A 71 6.40 20.59 11.45
CA GLY A 71 7.07 20.94 10.19
C GLY A 71 8.41 20.22 10.00
N PHE A 72 8.60 19.68 8.81
CA PHE A 72 9.78 18.93 8.40
C PHE A 72 10.11 19.19 6.93
N ASP A 73 11.36 18.93 6.56
CA ASP A 73 11.78 18.82 5.15
C ASP A 73 12.11 17.35 4.87
N ALA A 74 11.63 16.83 3.74
CA ALA A 74 11.91 15.46 3.30
C ALA A 74 12.18 15.39 1.80
N VAL A 75 13.11 14.52 1.43
CA VAL A 75 13.44 14.14 0.05
C VAL A 75 13.11 12.66 -0.14
N ILE A 76 12.39 12.35 -1.20
CA ILE A 76 11.94 11.01 -1.57
C ILE A 76 12.67 10.56 -2.84
N VAL A 77 13.26 9.37 -2.79
CA VAL A 77 13.87 8.68 -3.93
C VAL A 77 13.32 7.26 -3.98
N SER A 78 13.00 6.74 -5.17
CA SER A 78 12.54 5.36 -5.33
C SER A 78 13.11 4.76 -6.60
N ASP A 79 13.54 3.50 -6.52
CA ASP A 79 13.86 2.68 -7.68
C ASP A 79 12.75 1.64 -7.98
N VAL A 80 11.65 1.66 -7.23
CA VAL A 80 10.47 0.83 -7.50
C VAL A 80 9.82 1.31 -8.81
N PRO A 81 9.73 0.45 -9.85
CA PRO A 81 9.18 0.86 -11.13
C PRO A 81 7.71 1.28 -11.02
N VAL A 82 7.44 2.58 -11.23
CA VAL A 82 6.11 3.18 -11.09
C VAL A 82 5.12 2.54 -12.08
N GLY A 83 4.01 2.02 -11.55
CA GLY A 83 2.95 1.44 -12.36
C GLY A 83 3.27 0.06 -12.94
N ALA A 84 4.37 -0.58 -12.53
CA ALA A 84 4.73 -1.93 -13.00
C ALA A 84 4.02 -3.07 -12.25
N GLY A 85 3.07 -2.75 -11.36
CA GLY A 85 2.41 -3.74 -10.51
C GLY A 85 3.29 -4.27 -9.37
N LEU A 86 4.34 -3.53 -8.98
CA LEU A 86 5.27 -3.86 -7.90
C LEU A 86 5.06 -2.99 -6.65
N SER A 87 3.83 -2.51 -6.44
CA SER A 87 3.41 -1.82 -5.22
C SER A 87 4.20 -0.54 -4.87
N SER A 88 4.53 0.29 -5.86
CA SER A 88 5.24 1.57 -5.65
C SER A 88 4.49 2.54 -4.72
N SER A 89 3.14 2.50 -4.69
CA SER A 89 2.33 3.28 -3.75
C SER A 89 2.50 2.83 -2.31
N ALA A 90 2.33 1.53 -2.05
CA ALA A 90 2.52 0.96 -0.71
C ALA A 90 3.96 1.16 -0.20
N ALA A 91 4.97 1.04 -1.08
CA ALA A 91 6.36 1.37 -0.74
C ALA A 91 6.51 2.81 -0.27
N LEU A 92 5.88 3.76 -0.95
CA LEU A 92 5.89 5.17 -0.58
C LEU A 92 5.14 5.43 0.74
N GLU A 93 3.94 4.89 0.91
CA GLU A 93 3.14 5.04 2.13
C GLU A 93 3.88 4.54 3.36
N VAL A 94 4.42 3.31 3.31
CA VAL A 94 5.13 2.71 4.44
C VAL A 94 6.45 3.44 4.71
N ALA A 95 7.13 3.96 3.67
CA ALA A 95 8.32 4.78 3.84
C ALA A 95 8.01 6.11 4.54
N VAL A 96 6.94 6.81 4.14
CA VAL A 96 6.46 8.03 4.81
C VAL A 96 6.12 7.74 6.26
N PHE A 97 5.37 6.67 6.52
CA PHE A 97 4.99 6.30 7.89
C PHE A 97 6.24 6.03 8.74
N THR A 98 7.19 5.26 8.22
CA THR A 98 8.43 4.92 8.93
C THR A 98 9.32 6.14 9.16
N PHE A 99 9.35 7.09 8.23
CA PHE A 99 10.00 8.38 8.41
C PHE A 99 9.37 9.19 9.56
N LEU A 100 8.03 9.23 9.63
CA LEU A 100 7.33 9.91 10.73
C LEU A 100 7.61 9.23 12.08
N GLU A 101 7.61 7.89 12.16
CA GLU A 101 8.01 7.18 13.38
C GLU A 101 9.43 7.53 13.84
N ALA A 102 10.36 7.71 12.89
CA ALA A 102 11.72 8.10 13.18
C ALA A 102 11.82 9.56 13.68
N LEU A 103 11.01 10.47 13.12
CA LEU A 103 10.95 11.87 13.54
C LEU A 103 10.31 12.04 14.92
N THR A 104 9.15 11.42 15.16
CA THR A 104 8.37 11.63 16.38
C THR A 104 8.79 10.71 17.52
N GLY A 105 9.46 9.60 17.20
CA GLY A 105 9.72 8.52 18.14
C GLY A 105 8.50 7.66 18.46
N TYR A 106 7.33 7.98 17.87
CA TYR A 106 6.10 7.22 18.03
C TYR A 106 6.18 5.94 17.19
N LYS A 107 6.26 4.79 17.84
CA LYS A 107 6.28 3.48 17.18
C LYS A 107 4.95 2.78 17.37
N ILE A 108 4.47 2.13 16.31
CA ILE A 108 3.28 1.28 16.39
C ILE A 108 3.56 -0.13 15.92
N ASP A 109 2.61 -1.00 16.21
CA ASP A 109 2.59 -2.35 15.67
C ASP A 109 2.60 -2.33 14.11
N PRO A 110 3.45 -3.12 13.45
CA PRO A 110 3.55 -3.14 11.99
C PRO A 110 2.26 -3.50 11.25
N ILE A 111 1.38 -4.31 11.85
CA ILE A 111 0.08 -4.62 11.25
C ILE A 111 -0.80 -3.37 11.29
N GLN A 112 -0.79 -2.64 12.39
CA GLN A 112 -1.52 -1.38 12.49
C GLN A 112 -0.96 -0.33 11.52
N LYS A 113 0.36 -0.24 11.35
CA LYS A 113 1.00 0.60 10.34
C LYS A 113 0.48 0.29 8.94
N ALA A 114 0.47 -0.99 8.57
CA ALA A 114 0.00 -1.39 7.25
C ALA A 114 -1.49 -1.07 7.01
N LYS A 115 -2.33 -1.22 8.05
CA LYS A 115 -3.75 -0.83 7.99
C LYS A 115 -3.94 0.68 7.80
N LEU A 116 -3.14 1.50 8.47
CA LEU A 116 -3.21 2.96 8.32
C LEU A 116 -2.71 3.41 6.95
N CYS A 117 -1.70 2.76 6.40
CA CYS A 117 -1.25 2.97 5.02
C CYS A 117 -2.34 2.57 4.01
N GLN A 118 -2.97 1.42 4.19
CA GLN A 118 -4.09 1.00 3.34
C GLN A 118 -5.25 2.01 3.39
N LYS A 119 -5.58 2.49 4.60
CA LYS A 119 -6.59 3.52 4.80
C LYS A 119 -6.24 4.82 4.06
N ALA A 120 -4.97 5.23 4.09
CA ALA A 120 -4.49 6.36 3.31
C ALA A 120 -4.70 6.15 1.79
N GLU A 121 -4.41 4.95 1.28
CA GLU A 121 -4.61 4.62 -0.15
C GLU A 121 -6.09 4.68 -0.56
N HIS A 122 -7.00 4.30 0.35
CA HIS A 122 -8.45 4.35 0.13
C HIS A 122 -8.99 5.78 0.17
N GLU A 123 -8.56 6.59 1.13
CA GLU A 123 -9.14 7.92 1.38
C GLU A 123 -8.57 9.00 0.48
N PHE A 124 -7.31 8.88 0.05
CA PHE A 124 -6.62 9.95 -0.67
C PHE A 124 -6.53 9.72 -2.18
N PRO A 125 -5.80 8.70 -2.67
CA PRO A 125 -5.85 8.29 -4.07
C PRO A 125 -7.20 7.69 -4.50
N GLY A 126 -8.03 7.21 -3.57
CA GLY A 126 -9.32 6.60 -3.88
C GLY A 126 -9.20 5.16 -4.40
N VAL A 127 -8.10 4.46 -4.12
CA VAL A 127 -7.83 3.12 -4.65
C VAL A 127 -8.29 2.09 -3.63
N PRO A 128 -9.33 1.27 -3.91
CA PRO A 128 -9.93 0.38 -2.91
C PRO A 128 -9.17 -0.95 -2.74
N CYS A 129 -7.85 -0.87 -2.54
CA CYS A 129 -6.93 -2.00 -2.50
C CYS A 129 -7.14 -2.95 -1.31
N GLY A 130 -6.64 -4.19 -1.44
CA GLY A 130 -6.49 -5.12 -0.32
C GLY A 130 -5.32 -4.72 0.60
N ILE A 131 -5.02 -5.53 1.60
CA ILE A 131 -3.99 -5.23 2.62
C ILE A 131 -2.60 -5.80 2.29
N MET A 132 -2.50 -6.66 1.27
CA MET A 132 -1.31 -7.47 0.96
C MET A 132 -0.06 -6.61 0.75
N ASP A 133 -0.16 -5.56 -0.06
CA ASP A 133 0.95 -4.73 -0.48
C ASP A 133 1.58 -4.01 0.73
N GLN A 134 0.77 -3.32 1.52
CA GLN A 134 1.24 -2.68 2.76
C GLN A 134 1.80 -3.68 3.76
N TYR A 135 1.25 -4.90 3.84
CA TYR A 135 1.75 -5.96 4.73
C TYR A 135 3.17 -6.39 4.37
N ILE A 136 3.41 -6.76 3.10
CA ILE A 136 4.73 -7.25 2.69
C ILE A 136 5.78 -6.13 2.74
N VAL A 137 5.40 -4.89 2.41
CA VAL A 137 6.32 -3.75 2.50
C VAL A 137 6.68 -3.44 3.95
N ALA A 138 5.71 -3.48 4.88
CA ALA A 138 5.97 -3.15 6.29
C ALA A 138 6.70 -4.26 7.08
N MET A 139 6.52 -5.53 6.70
CA MET A 139 6.95 -6.67 7.51
C MET A 139 7.87 -7.65 6.76
N GLY A 140 8.20 -7.38 5.50
CA GLY A 140 9.05 -8.24 4.68
C GLY A 140 10.39 -8.55 5.34
N LYS A 141 10.84 -9.81 5.21
CA LYS A 141 12.13 -10.25 5.74
C LYS A 141 12.99 -10.79 4.59
N LYS A 142 14.27 -10.43 4.60
CA LYS A 142 15.25 -10.93 3.63
C LYS A 142 15.19 -12.47 3.54
N ASN A 143 15.18 -12.99 2.32
CA ASN A 143 15.13 -14.43 2.01
C ASN A 143 13.90 -15.16 2.59
N HIS A 144 12.77 -14.47 2.77
CA HIS A 144 11.51 -15.08 3.18
C HIS A 144 10.38 -14.64 2.25
N ALA A 145 9.47 -15.56 1.95
CA ALA A 145 8.13 -15.24 1.48
C ALA A 145 7.20 -15.11 2.70
N PHE A 146 6.10 -14.40 2.52
CA PHE A 146 5.21 -14.02 3.61
C PHE A 146 3.83 -14.61 3.37
N LEU A 147 3.47 -15.66 4.11
CA LEU A 147 2.15 -16.27 4.02
C LEU A 147 1.16 -15.45 4.83
N ILE A 148 0.19 -14.83 4.18
CA ILE A 148 -0.79 -13.94 4.82
C ILE A 148 -2.18 -14.56 4.68
N ASP A 149 -2.88 -14.79 5.79
CA ASP A 149 -4.32 -15.02 5.80
C ASP A 149 -5.04 -13.70 6.06
N CYS A 150 -5.66 -13.11 5.04
CA CYS A 150 -6.33 -11.81 5.17
C CYS A 150 -7.64 -11.87 5.97
N GLN A 151 -8.16 -13.05 6.32
CA GLN A 151 -9.34 -13.17 7.17
C GLN A 151 -8.95 -13.03 8.65
N SER A 152 -7.94 -13.78 9.09
CA SER A 152 -7.46 -13.73 10.48
C SER A 152 -6.39 -12.65 10.71
N LEU A 153 -5.83 -12.10 9.63
CA LEU A 153 -4.67 -11.22 9.61
C LEU A 153 -3.40 -11.88 10.17
N GLN A 154 -3.40 -13.19 10.34
CA GLN A 154 -2.19 -13.93 10.69
C GLN A 154 -1.24 -13.96 9.52
N ALA A 155 0.04 -13.75 9.82
CA ALA A 155 1.07 -13.76 8.81
C ALA A 155 2.32 -14.50 9.30
N THR A 156 2.88 -15.34 8.43
CA THR A 156 3.99 -16.24 8.75
C THR A 156 5.12 -16.02 7.75
N GLN A 157 6.33 -15.75 8.25
CA GLN A 157 7.54 -15.69 7.44
C GLN A 157 7.99 -17.11 7.10
N ILE A 158 8.01 -17.45 5.82
CA ILE A 158 8.45 -18.74 5.31
C ILE A 158 9.83 -18.53 4.65
N PRO A 159 10.91 -19.15 5.16
CA PRO A 159 12.21 -19.11 4.51
C PRO A 159 12.08 -19.57 3.05
N LEU A 160 12.60 -18.76 2.14
CA LEU A 160 12.56 -19.04 0.72
C LEU A 160 13.96 -19.45 0.25
N ASP A 161 14.21 -20.75 0.29
CA ASP A 161 15.39 -21.37 -0.31
C ASP A 161 15.03 -21.88 -1.71
N LEU A 162 15.60 -21.25 -2.73
CA LEU A 162 15.35 -21.58 -4.13
C LEU A 162 16.40 -22.56 -4.70
N GLY A 163 17.45 -22.89 -3.94
CA GLY A 163 18.61 -23.62 -4.46
C GLY A 163 19.19 -22.93 -5.69
N ASP A 164 19.26 -23.67 -6.81
CA ASP A 164 19.78 -23.16 -8.09
C ASP A 164 18.75 -22.37 -8.92
N HIS A 165 17.53 -22.16 -8.39
CA HIS A 165 16.46 -21.44 -9.08
C HIS A 165 16.44 -19.96 -8.73
N VAL A 166 15.83 -19.16 -9.61
CA VAL A 166 15.64 -17.72 -9.41
C VAL A 166 14.20 -17.31 -9.71
N ILE A 167 13.72 -16.26 -9.05
CA ILE A 167 12.46 -15.59 -9.41
C ILE A 167 12.79 -14.47 -10.40
N LEU A 168 12.34 -14.63 -11.64
CA LEU A 168 12.50 -13.63 -12.69
C LEU A 168 11.21 -12.80 -12.84
N VAL A 169 11.28 -11.52 -12.50
CA VAL A 169 10.18 -10.56 -12.73
C VAL A 169 10.35 -9.93 -14.12
N THR A 170 9.38 -10.13 -15.01
CA THR A 170 9.38 -9.58 -16.37
C THR A 170 8.31 -8.50 -16.51
N ASN A 171 8.72 -7.24 -16.64
CA ASN A 171 7.80 -6.13 -16.86
C ASN A 171 7.37 -6.07 -18.33
N SER A 172 6.07 -6.12 -18.60
CA SER A 172 5.51 -6.02 -19.95
C SER A 172 5.74 -4.64 -20.60
N ASN A 173 6.06 -3.63 -19.79
CA ASN A 173 6.13 -2.20 -20.16
C ASN A 173 4.82 -1.61 -20.67
N VAL A 174 3.70 -2.34 -20.56
CA VAL A 174 2.37 -1.81 -20.84
C VAL A 174 1.86 -1.10 -19.58
N LYS A 175 1.63 0.22 -19.71
CA LYS A 175 1.08 1.02 -18.62
C LYS A 175 -0.45 0.98 -18.70
N HIS A 176 -1.06 0.20 -17.81
CA HIS A 176 -2.49 0.30 -17.54
C HIS A 176 -2.71 1.28 -16.39
N GLU A 177 -3.61 2.24 -16.55
CA GLU A 177 -4.06 3.06 -15.44
C GLU A 177 -4.85 2.18 -14.45
N LEU A 178 -4.29 1.95 -13.26
CA LEU A 178 -4.93 1.21 -12.16
C LEU A 178 -6.18 1.92 -11.60
N THR A 179 -6.41 3.16 -12.02
CA THR A 179 -7.67 3.90 -11.82
C THR A 179 -8.80 3.42 -12.74
N GLY A 180 -8.57 2.38 -13.53
CA GLY A 180 -9.60 1.75 -14.37
C GLY A 180 -10.74 1.14 -13.55
N SER A 181 -11.96 1.21 -14.10
CA SER A 181 -13.20 0.68 -13.53
C SER A 181 -13.19 -0.82 -13.22
N GLU A 182 -12.23 -1.58 -13.77
CA GLU A 182 -12.20 -3.03 -13.67
C GLU A 182 -11.92 -3.56 -12.26
N TYR A 183 -10.99 -2.96 -11.50
CA TYR A 183 -10.66 -3.47 -10.16
C TYR A 183 -11.86 -3.33 -9.19
N PRO A 184 -12.48 -2.14 -9.03
CA PRO A 184 -13.70 -2.01 -8.25
C PRO A 184 -14.83 -2.92 -8.75
N GLN A 185 -14.97 -3.08 -10.08
CA GLN A 185 -15.97 -3.98 -10.66
C GLN A 185 -15.74 -5.44 -10.26
N ARG A 186 -14.50 -5.94 -10.32
CA ARG A 186 -14.19 -7.32 -9.88
C ARG A 186 -14.49 -7.50 -8.39
N ARG A 187 -14.16 -6.51 -7.56
CA ARG A 187 -14.51 -6.53 -6.13
C ARG A 187 -16.02 -6.61 -5.92
N ALA A 188 -16.81 -5.81 -6.65
CA ALA A 188 -18.27 -5.84 -6.58
C ALA A 188 -18.84 -7.18 -7.03
N GLN A 189 -18.31 -7.77 -8.11
CA GLN A 189 -18.71 -9.10 -8.59
C GLN A 189 -18.42 -10.21 -7.57
N CYS A 190 -17.27 -10.16 -6.90
CA CYS A 190 -16.96 -11.11 -5.83
C CYS A 190 -17.89 -10.95 -4.62
N GLN A 191 -18.26 -9.71 -4.28
CA GLN A 191 -19.22 -9.45 -3.20
C GLN A 191 -20.61 -9.99 -3.56
N GLU A 192 -21.10 -9.70 -4.77
CA GLU A 192 -22.38 -10.19 -5.26
C GLU A 192 -22.46 -11.73 -5.21
N ALA A 193 -21.38 -12.41 -5.64
CA ALA A 193 -21.30 -13.86 -5.57
C ALA A 193 -21.33 -14.38 -4.12
N ALA A 194 -20.63 -13.72 -3.19
CA ALA A 194 -20.65 -14.09 -1.77
C ALA A 194 -22.05 -13.90 -1.17
N ASP A 195 -22.73 -12.79 -1.51
CA ASP A 195 -24.08 -12.48 -1.05
C ASP A 195 -25.10 -13.51 -1.57
N LYS A 196 -25.01 -13.90 -2.84
CA LYS A 196 -25.84 -14.96 -3.45
C LYS A 196 -25.66 -16.31 -2.77
N LEU A 197 -24.47 -16.60 -2.26
CA LEU A 197 -24.16 -17.83 -1.51
C LEU A 197 -24.49 -17.72 -0.01
N GLY A 198 -24.90 -16.55 0.48
CA GLY A 198 -25.12 -16.32 1.91
C GLY A 198 -23.83 -16.39 2.74
N LEU A 199 -22.69 -16.10 2.12
CA LEU A 199 -21.37 -16.16 2.76
C LEU A 199 -20.86 -14.75 3.07
N PRO A 200 -20.15 -14.55 4.20
CA PRO A 200 -19.56 -13.25 4.53
C PRO A 200 -18.43 -12.86 3.57
N SER A 201 -17.79 -13.85 2.93
CA SER A 201 -16.82 -13.64 1.85
C SER A 201 -16.60 -14.95 1.10
N LEU A 202 -16.06 -14.86 -0.13
CA LEU A 202 -15.68 -16.04 -0.93
C LEU A 202 -14.58 -16.91 -0.30
N ARG A 203 -13.97 -16.52 0.82
CA ARG A 203 -13.06 -17.39 1.59
C ARG A 203 -13.77 -18.63 2.13
N GLY A 204 -15.05 -18.53 2.45
CA GLY A 204 -15.86 -19.66 2.93
C GLY A 204 -16.44 -20.52 1.81
N ALA A 205 -16.34 -20.08 0.55
CA ALA A 205 -16.88 -20.81 -0.59
C ALA A 205 -15.98 -22.00 -0.95
N LYS A 206 -16.60 -23.09 -1.38
CA LYS A 206 -15.94 -24.27 -1.92
C LYS A 206 -16.20 -24.37 -3.42
N ILE A 207 -15.50 -25.30 -4.07
CA ILE A 207 -15.66 -25.53 -5.51
C ILE A 207 -17.09 -25.99 -5.84
N GLU A 208 -17.73 -26.74 -4.93
CA GLU A 208 -19.10 -27.24 -5.13
C GLU A 208 -20.15 -26.10 -5.13
N ASP A 209 -19.85 -24.96 -4.49
CA ASP A 209 -20.75 -23.80 -4.45
C ASP A 209 -20.87 -23.11 -5.82
N LEU A 210 -19.96 -23.40 -6.76
CA LEU A 210 -20.05 -22.89 -8.14
C LEU A 210 -21.32 -23.35 -8.83
N GLU A 211 -21.74 -24.59 -8.61
CA GLU A 211 -22.99 -25.11 -9.20
C GLU A 211 -24.22 -24.35 -8.69
N ALA A 212 -24.21 -23.93 -7.42
CA ALA A 212 -25.28 -23.13 -6.84
C ALA A 212 -25.32 -21.73 -7.47
N LEU A 213 -24.16 -21.09 -7.69
CA LEU A 213 -24.08 -19.80 -8.39
C LEU A 213 -24.60 -19.86 -9.83
N PHE A 214 -24.26 -20.91 -10.58
CA PHE A 214 -24.77 -21.08 -11.94
C PHE A 214 -26.30 -21.20 -11.98
N LYS A 215 -26.90 -21.91 -11.01
CA LYS A 215 -28.36 -22.07 -10.90
C LYS A 215 -29.09 -20.79 -10.46
N LEU A 216 -28.42 -19.90 -9.73
CA LEU A 216 -28.97 -18.62 -9.26
C LEU A 216 -28.79 -17.47 -10.26
N SER A 217 -28.06 -17.71 -11.36
CA SER A 217 -27.75 -16.70 -12.38
C SER A 217 -28.64 -16.80 -13.63
N THR A 218 -29.57 -17.75 -13.63
CA THR A 218 -30.70 -17.88 -14.59
C THR A 218 -31.97 -17.32 -13.98
#